data_AF-A0A1C7DPE0-F1
#
_entry.id   AF-A0A1C7DPE0-F1
#
_cell.length_a   1.000
_cell.length_b   1.000
_cell.length_c   1.000
_cell.angle_alpha   90.00
_cell.angle_beta   90.00
_cell.angle_gamma   90.00
#
_symmetry.space_group_name_H-M   'P 1'
#
loop_
_entity.id
_entity.type
_entity.pdbx_description
1 polymer ?
#
loop_
_entity_poly.entity_id
_entity_poly.type
_entity_poly.pdbx_seq_one_letter_code
_entity_poly.pdbx_strand_id
1 'polypeptide(L)'
;MNWFEILKEFQGIIGAITGVIATMVVSQMLRNAGTVKIHSEGLRITSSSSGPEPGEEVFNSNSDRFTAFEIRGLVLFENTSENTKAIHNVKLEIHTNGNIKEQDLQDATKPEKTKFGVYFKEITHFNIPPKQLQSIVAKMSSNPALMGYQHGISEIFLSYEIADKKIFKKKKVKMKIL
;
A
#
# COMPACT_ATOMS: atom_id res chain seq x y z
N MET A 1 28.74 45.18 39.66
CA MET A 1 27.83 44.23 38.98
C MET A 1 26.48 44.34 39.68
N ASN A 2 25.49 44.94 39.02
CA ASN A 2 24.20 45.22 39.66
C ASN A 2 23.35 43.95 39.68
N TRP A 3 22.63 43.71 40.78
CA TRP A 3 21.78 42.53 40.95
C TRP A 3 20.71 42.38 39.84
N PHE A 4 20.27 43.50 39.27
CA PHE A 4 19.37 43.56 38.11
C PHE A 4 19.98 43.03 36.81
N GLU A 5 21.29 43.17 36.60
CA GLU A 5 21.98 42.63 35.41
C GLU A 5 22.07 41.11 35.49
N ILE A 6 22.38 40.58 36.69
CA ILE A 6 22.41 39.14 36.96
C ILE A 6 21.03 38.52 36.72
N LEU A 7 19.96 39.13 37.21
CA LEU A 7 18.59 38.63 36.99
C LEU A 7 18.17 38.64 35.51
N LYS A 8 18.59 39.65 34.73
CA LYS A 8 18.33 39.70 33.28
C LYS A 8 19.09 38.61 32.52
N GLU A 9 20.35 38.36 32.87
CA GLU A 9 21.14 37.28 32.28
C GLU A 9 20.52 35.91 32.60
N PHE A 10 20.08 35.69 33.84
CA PHE A 10 19.37 34.47 34.22
C PHE A 10 18.06 34.28 33.46
N GLN A 11 17.28 35.34 33.25
CA GLN A 11 16.05 35.28 32.43
C GLN A 11 16.36 34.93 30.97
N GLY A 12 17.45 35.44 30.42
CA GLY A 12 17.94 35.09 29.09
C GLY A 12 18.33 33.61 28.99
N ILE A 13 19.06 33.09 29.97
CA ILE A 13 19.46 31.67 30.04
C ILE A 13 18.24 30.76 30.17
N ILE A 14 17.30 31.09 31.08
CA ILE A 14 16.06 30.31 31.26
C ILE A 14 15.22 30.33 29.97
N GLY A 15 15.11 31.48 29.30
CA GLY A 15 14.42 31.61 28.02
C GLY A 15 15.05 30.74 26.93
N ALA A 16 16.37 30.73 26.83
CA ALA A 16 17.10 29.90 25.87
C ALA A 16 16.89 28.40 26.14
N ILE A 17 17.03 27.96 27.39
CA ILE A 17 16.81 26.56 27.78
C ILE A 17 15.36 26.13 27.48
N THR A 18 14.39 26.98 27.84
CA THR A 18 12.97 26.70 27.60
C THR A 18 12.66 26.60 26.10
N GLY A 19 13.24 27.48 25.29
CA GLY A 19 13.12 27.44 23.83
C GLY A 19 13.67 26.14 23.23
N VAL A 20 14.83 25.68 23.71
CA VAL A 20 15.42 24.40 23.28
C VAL A 20 14.53 23.22 23.66
N ILE A 21 14.02 23.18 24.88
CA ILE A 21 13.11 22.12 25.35
C ILE A 21 11.81 22.11 24.54
N ALA A 22 11.20 23.27 24.32
CA ALA A 22 9.98 23.38 23.53
C ALA A 22 10.19 22.90 22.09
N THR A 23 11.32 23.29 21.46
CA THR A 23 11.66 22.87 20.10
C THR A 23 11.89 21.36 20.03
N MET A 24 12.54 20.75 21.02
CA MET A 24 12.69 19.30 21.10
C MET A 24 11.34 18.59 21.22
N VAL A 25 10.46 19.06 22.10
CA VAL A 25 9.14 18.45 22.30
C VAL A 25 8.31 18.54 21.02
N VAL A 26 8.25 19.72 20.38
CA VAL A 26 7.53 19.92 19.12
C VAL A 26 8.12 19.05 18.02
N SER A 27 9.45 18.97 17.91
CA SER A 27 10.11 18.09 16.94
C SER A 27 9.78 16.62 17.18
N GLN A 28 9.73 16.18 18.43
CA GLN A 28 9.37 14.82 18.79
C GLN A 28 7.89 14.52 18.50
N MET A 29 7.00 15.49 18.74
CA MET A 29 5.59 15.38 18.40
C MET A 29 5.40 15.28 16.88
N LEU A 30 6.03 16.14 16.10
CA LEU A 30 5.98 16.13 14.63
C LEU A 30 6.57 14.84 14.04
N ARG A 31 7.67 14.33 14.61
CA ARG A 31 8.26 13.04 14.19
C ARG A 31 7.29 11.86 14.35
N ASN A 32 6.43 11.91 15.37
CA ASN A 32 5.44 10.88 15.63
C ASN A 32 4.10 11.15 14.92
N ALA A 33 3.84 12.39 14.52
CA ALA A 33 2.65 12.82 13.80
C ALA A 33 2.81 12.54 12.29
N GLY A 34 2.51 11.31 11.87
CA GLY A 34 2.41 11.00 10.45
C GLY A 34 2.02 9.55 10.20
N THR A 35 1.39 9.32 9.06
CA THR A 35 0.86 8.01 8.67
C THR A 35 1.16 7.70 7.20
N VAL A 36 0.86 6.48 6.77
CA VAL A 36 0.91 6.10 5.36
C VAL A 36 -0.49 6.26 4.79
N LYS A 37 -0.64 7.14 3.80
CA LYS A 37 -1.87 7.31 3.03
C LYS A 37 -1.78 6.47 1.76
N ILE A 38 -2.91 5.90 1.35
CA ILE A 38 -3.01 5.10 0.14
C ILE A 38 -3.89 5.84 -0.85
N HIS A 39 -3.40 5.98 -2.07
CA HIS A 39 -4.17 6.47 -3.20
C HIS A 39 -4.17 5.39 -4.28
N SER A 40 -5.33 5.14 -4.89
CA SER A 40 -5.47 4.16 -5.97
C SER A 40 -6.13 4.82 -7.17
N GLU A 41 -5.52 4.69 -8.35
CA GLU A 41 -6.11 5.20 -9.59
C GLU A 41 -7.24 4.30 -10.13
N GLY A 42 -7.60 3.26 -9.38
CA GLY A 42 -8.61 2.28 -9.75
C GLY A 42 -7.98 1.00 -10.30
N LEU A 43 -8.63 -0.13 -10.05
CA LEU A 43 -8.20 -1.44 -10.51
C LEU A 43 -8.91 -1.76 -11.83
N ARG A 44 -8.13 -2.13 -12.84
CA ARG A 44 -8.63 -2.71 -14.08
C ARG A 44 -8.63 -4.23 -13.95
N ILE A 45 -9.76 -4.83 -14.29
CA ILE A 45 -9.92 -6.29 -14.31
C ILE A 45 -10.01 -6.70 -15.78
N THR A 46 -9.06 -7.52 -16.24
CA THR A 46 -9.11 -8.08 -17.59
C THR A 46 -9.20 -9.59 -17.50
N SER A 47 -10.07 -10.18 -18.31
CA SER A 47 -10.13 -11.62 -18.51
C SER A 47 -9.50 -11.98 -19.84
N SER A 48 -8.66 -13.00 -19.86
CA SER A 48 -8.22 -13.63 -21.10
C SER A 48 -8.78 -15.05 -21.16
N SER A 49 -9.56 -15.33 -22.20
CA SER A 49 -9.87 -16.69 -22.62
C SER A 49 -8.72 -17.20 -23.48
N SER A 50 -8.14 -18.34 -23.14
CA SER A 50 -7.24 -19.04 -24.07
C SER A 50 -8.07 -19.68 -25.20
N GLY A 51 -8.27 -18.92 -26.28
CA GLY A 51 -8.89 -19.34 -27.54
C GLY A 51 -8.60 -18.29 -28.63
N PRO A 52 -8.53 -18.66 -29.91
CA PRO A 52 -8.21 -17.71 -30.95
C PRO A 52 -9.46 -16.86 -31.24
N GLU A 53 -9.49 -15.62 -30.75
CA GLU A 53 -9.92 -14.40 -31.48
C GLU A 53 -10.20 -13.22 -30.54
N PRO A 54 -9.99 -11.97 -31.01
CA PRO A 54 -10.29 -10.76 -30.27
C PRO A 54 -11.77 -10.37 -30.44
N GLY A 55 -12.51 -10.12 -29.36
CA GLY A 55 -13.77 -9.36 -29.44
C GLY A 55 -14.94 -9.79 -28.56
N GLU A 56 -14.84 -10.84 -27.73
CA GLU A 56 -15.99 -11.25 -26.92
C GLU A 56 -16.00 -10.56 -25.54
N GLU A 57 -17.02 -9.72 -25.33
CA GLU A 57 -17.38 -9.16 -24.04
C GLU A 57 -17.74 -10.26 -23.04
N VAL A 58 -17.27 -10.04 -21.82
CA VAL A 58 -17.35 -10.92 -20.66
C VAL A 58 -18.80 -11.14 -20.25
N PHE A 59 -19.08 -12.31 -19.66
CA PHE A 59 -20.35 -12.83 -19.12
C PHE A 59 -21.16 -13.72 -20.05
N ASN A 60 -20.60 -14.87 -20.44
CA ASN A 60 -21.43 -16.05 -20.72
C ASN A 60 -20.91 -17.28 -19.98
N SER A 61 -21.75 -17.84 -19.12
CA SER A 61 -21.40 -18.73 -18.01
C SER A 61 -21.24 -20.21 -18.38
N ASN A 62 -21.00 -20.55 -19.66
CA ASN A 62 -21.14 -21.94 -20.13
C ASN A 62 -19.98 -22.44 -21.01
N SER A 63 -18.77 -21.91 -20.87
CA SER A 63 -17.60 -22.57 -21.46
C SER A 63 -16.59 -22.94 -20.40
N ASP A 64 -16.28 -24.24 -20.31
CA ASP A 64 -15.15 -24.83 -19.56
C ASP A 64 -13.77 -24.36 -20.09
N ARG A 65 -13.73 -23.22 -20.78
CA ARG A 65 -12.53 -22.65 -21.38
C ARG A 65 -11.88 -21.72 -20.35
N PHE A 66 -10.71 -22.15 -19.91
CA PHE A 66 -9.86 -21.47 -18.93
C PHE A 66 -9.81 -19.95 -19.17
N THR A 67 -10.45 -19.21 -18.26
CA THR A 67 -10.46 -17.75 -18.25
C THR A 67 -9.46 -17.30 -17.19
N ALA A 68 -8.28 -16.82 -17.53
CA ALA A 68 -7.41 -16.22 -16.52
C ALA A 68 -7.91 -14.79 -16.24
N PHE A 69 -8.09 -14.44 -14.97
CA PHE A 69 -8.36 -13.05 -14.57
C PHE A 69 -7.06 -12.40 -14.14
N GLU A 70 -6.80 -11.20 -14.69
CA GLU A 70 -5.74 -10.32 -14.27
C GLU A 70 -6.37 -9.06 -13.65
N ILE A 71 -5.96 -8.74 -12.43
CA ILE A 71 -6.29 -7.47 -11.78
C ILE A 71 -5.02 -6.65 -11.78
N ARG A 72 -5.09 -5.46 -12.38
CA ARG A 72 -3.96 -4.54 -12.50
C ARG A 72 -4.35 -3.13 -12.12
N GLY A 73 -3.50 -2.46 -11.35
CA GLY A 73 -3.70 -1.05 -11.05
C GLY A 73 -2.51 -0.40 -10.38
N LEU A 74 -2.50 0.94 -10.40
CA LEU A 74 -1.49 1.74 -9.74
C LEU A 74 -1.93 2.03 -8.30
N VAL A 75 -1.08 1.66 -7.35
CA VAL A 75 -1.23 1.96 -5.92
C VAL A 75 -0.10 2.88 -5.51
N LEU A 76 -0.46 4.00 -4.91
CA LEU A 76 0.48 4.99 -4.40
C LEU A 76 0.45 4.97 -2.88
N PHE A 77 1.61 4.75 -2.27
CA PHE A 77 1.81 4.82 -0.83
C PHE A 77 2.54 6.12 -0.49
N GLU A 78 1.88 7.02 0.20
CA GLU A 78 2.44 8.31 0.62
C GLU A 78 2.79 8.27 2.11
N ASN A 79 4.08 8.41 2.43
CA ASN A 79 4.53 8.54 3.82
C ASN A 79 4.50 10.01 4.26
N THR A 80 3.51 10.37 5.05
CA THR A 80 3.37 11.74 5.58
C THR A 80 4.21 11.99 6.85
N SER A 81 4.89 10.98 7.38
CA SER A 81 5.70 11.10 8.59
C SER A 81 7.14 11.54 8.32
N GLU A 82 7.82 12.02 9.37
CA GLU A 82 9.26 12.38 9.34
C GLU A 82 10.18 11.15 9.46
N ASN A 83 9.61 9.95 9.62
CA ASN A 83 10.35 8.71 9.77
C ASN A 83 10.07 7.77 8.61
N THR A 84 11.02 6.92 8.25
CA THR A 84 10.78 5.84 7.27
C THR A 84 9.68 4.92 7.77
N LYS A 85 8.76 4.53 6.88
CA LYS A 85 7.71 3.55 7.16
C LYS A 85 7.97 2.27 6.38
N ALA A 86 8.04 1.15 7.10
CA ALA A 86 8.17 -0.16 6.50
C ALA A 86 6.78 -0.77 6.29
N ILE A 87 6.50 -1.17 5.05
CA ILE A 87 5.28 -1.86 4.64
C ILE A 87 5.62 -3.34 4.42
N HIS A 88 4.77 -4.21 4.93
CA HIS A 88 4.91 -5.66 4.86
C HIS A 88 3.60 -6.31 4.44
N ASN A 89 3.68 -7.56 3.96
CA ASN A 89 2.54 -8.44 3.73
C ASN A 89 1.45 -7.77 2.87
N VAL A 90 1.85 -7.19 1.75
CA VAL A 90 0.92 -6.49 0.85
C VAL A 90 0.14 -7.52 0.05
N LYS A 91 -1.17 -7.57 0.29
CA LYS A 91 -2.07 -8.53 -0.33
C LYS A 91 -3.30 -7.84 -0.91
N LEU A 92 -3.85 -8.46 -1.94
CA LEU A 92 -5.18 -8.15 -2.42
C LEU A 92 -6.18 -9.08 -1.72
N GLU A 93 -7.16 -8.52 -1.04
CA GLU A 93 -8.29 -9.27 -0.50
C GLU A 93 -9.49 -9.08 -1.43
N ILE A 94 -9.97 -10.18 -1.99
CA ILE A 94 -11.11 -10.20 -2.89
C ILE A 94 -12.28 -10.79 -2.13
N HIS A 95 -13.31 -9.98 -1.98
CA HIS A 95 -14.55 -10.37 -1.34
C HIS A 95 -15.53 -10.83 -2.43
N THR A 96 -16.07 -12.02 -2.22
CA THR A 96 -17.20 -12.56 -2.99
C THR A 96 -18.39 -12.76 -2.05
N ASN A 97 -19.53 -13.17 -2.59
CA ASN A 97 -20.74 -13.45 -1.81
C ASN A 97 -20.52 -14.61 -0.82
N GLY A 98 -19.96 -14.29 0.36
CA GLY A 98 -19.73 -15.21 1.48
C GLY A 98 -18.27 -15.63 1.71
N ASN A 99 -17.32 -15.27 0.84
CA ASN A 99 -15.91 -15.67 0.99
C ASN A 99 -14.94 -14.49 0.83
N ILE A 100 -13.83 -14.56 1.57
CA ILE A 100 -12.68 -13.66 1.44
C ILE A 100 -11.50 -14.49 0.95
N LYS A 101 -10.88 -14.05 -0.14
CA LYS A 101 -9.65 -14.64 -0.67
C LYS A 101 -8.53 -13.60 -0.59
N GLU A 102 -7.42 -13.96 0.06
CA GLU A 102 -6.21 -13.15 0.04
C GLU A 102 -5.26 -13.71 -1.02
N GLN A 103 -4.63 -12.82 -1.80
CA GLN A 103 -3.56 -13.19 -2.72
C GLN A 103 -2.42 -12.19 -2.64
N ASP A 104 -1.20 -12.68 -2.75
CA ASP A 104 -0.01 -11.85 -2.75
C ASP A 104 0.04 -10.97 -4.02
N LEU A 105 0.46 -9.72 -3.83
CA LEU A 105 0.61 -8.76 -4.92
C LEU A 105 1.93 -8.98 -5.64
N GLN A 106 1.91 -8.88 -6.97
CA GLN A 106 3.12 -8.86 -7.79
C GLN A 106 3.44 -7.45 -8.28
N ASP A 107 4.71 -7.08 -8.30
CA ASP A 107 5.20 -5.83 -8.86
C ASP A 107 5.33 -5.95 -10.38
N ALA A 108 4.42 -5.29 -11.08
CA ALA A 108 4.38 -5.29 -12.54
C ALA A 108 5.34 -4.28 -13.18
N THR A 109 6.11 -3.50 -12.41
CA THR A 109 7.05 -2.49 -12.94
C THR A 109 8.33 -3.10 -13.49
N LYS A 110 8.80 -4.21 -12.92
CA LYS A 110 10.05 -4.87 -13.30
C LYS A 110 9.82 -6.36 -13.59
N PRO A 111 9.23 -6.69 -14.75
CA PRO A 111 9.09 -8.06 -15.18
C PRO A 111 10.46 -8.71 -15.40
N GLU A 112 10.65 -9.90 -14.85
CA GLU A 112 11.79 -10.75 -15.15
C GLU A 112 11.44 -11.65 -16.34
N LYS A 113 12.21 -11.54 -17.42
CA LYS A 113 12.06 -12.40 -18.58
C LYS A 113 12.89 -13.67 -18.38
N THR A 114 12.24 -14.81 -18.40
CA THR A 114 12.88 -16.12 -18.37
C THR A 114 12.64 -16.85 -19.70
N LYS A 115 13.31 -17.98 -19.91
CA LYS A 115 13.05 -18.85 -21.08
C LYS A 115 11.62 -19.40 -21.11
N PHE A 116 10.94 -19.42 -19.96
CA PHE A 116 9.61 -20.00 -19.80
C PHE A 116 8.49 -18.96 -19.71
N GLY A 117 8.82 -17.67 -19.84
CA GLY A 117 7.84 -16.59 -19.83
C GLY A 117 8.26 -15.39 -19.00
N VAL A 118 7.28 -14.53 -18.71
CA VAL A 118 7.45 -13.32 -17.90
C VAL A 118 7.03 -13.60 -16.47
N TYR A 119 7.94 -13.40 -15.52
CA TYR A 119 7.69 -13.51 -14.09
C TYR A 119 7.63 -12.12 -13.46
N PHE A 120 6.77 -11.96 -12.46
CA PHE A 120 6.66 -10.72 -11.69
C PHE A 120 6.97 -11.03 -10.23
N LYS A 121 7.82 -10.21 -9.63
CA LYS A 121 8.28 -10.42 -8.26
C LYS A 121 7.17 -10.07 -7.26
N GLU A 122 6.96 -10.94 -6.29
CA GLU A 122 6.03 -10.68 -5.19
C GLU A 122 6.50 -9.53 -4.30
N ILE A 123 5.54 -8.73 -3.84
CA ILE A 123 5.77 -7.57 -2.98
C ILE A 123 5.64 -8.01 -1.53
N THR A 124 6.73 -8.53 -0.97
CA THR A 124 6.74 -8.99 0.42
C THR A 124 6.90 -7.84 1.41
N HIS A 125 7.81 -6.90 1.11
CA HIS A 125 8.07 -5.73 1.93
C HIS A 125 8.76 -4.61 1.14
N PHE A 126 8.60 -3.38 1.60
CA PHE A 126 9.36 -2.23 1.13
C PHE A 126 9.33 -1.09 2.15
N ASN A 127 10.30 -0.17 2.03
CA ASN A 127 10.40 1.01 2.87
C ASN A 127 10.01 2.26 2.08
N ILE A 128 9.24 3.14 2.71
CA ILE A 128 8.89 4.45 2.15
C ILE A 128 9.63 5.51 2.97
N PRO A 129 10.58 6.25 2.38
CA PRO A 129 11.29 7.31 3.09
C PRO A 129 10.35 8.42 3.57
N PRO A 130 10.80 9.27 4.52
CA PRO A 130 10.01 10.40 5.02
C PRO A 130 9.52 11.31 3.89
N LYS A 131 8.26 11.74 3.94
CA LYS A 131 7.66 12.69 2.98
C LYS A 131 7.75 12.26 1.51
N GLN A 132 7.88 10.96 1.25
CA GLN A 132 7.97 10.42 -0.09
C GLN A 132 6.75 9.60 -0.47
N LEU A 133 6.58 9.47 -1.78
CA LEU A 133 5.57 8.63 -2.41
C LEU A 133 6.26 7.46 -3.09
N GLN A 134 5.78 6.25 -2.81
CA GLN A 134 6.19 5.03 -3.49
C GLN A 134 5.03 4.54 -4.37
N SER A 135 5.29 4.36 -5.65
CA SER A 135 4.34 3.76 -6.58
C SER A 135 4.57 2.26 -6.72
N ILE A 136 3.48 1.53 -6.83
CA ILE A 136 3.45 0.08 -7.06
C ILE A 136 2.43 -0.20 -8.14
N VAL A 137 2.85 -0.84 -9.22
CA VAL A 137 1.93 -1.40 -10.21
C VAL A 137 1.56 -2.79 -9.73
N ALA A 138 0.42 -2.88 -9.03
CA ALA A 138 -0.12 -4.11 -8.53
C ALA A 138 -0.58 -4.97 -9.70
N LYS A 139 -0.12 -6.22 -9.75
CA LYS A 139 -0.67 -7.26 -10.62
C LYS A 139 -1.01 -8.49 -9.80
N MET A 140 -2.15 -9.08 -10.12
CA MET A 140 -2.58 -10.37 -9.61
C MET A 140 -3.19 -11.15 -10.76
N SER A 141 -2.76 -12.39 -10.95
CA SER A 141 -3.33 -13.30 -11.93
C SER A 141 -3.86 -14.54 -11.22
N SER A 142 -5.10 -14.92 -11.51
CA SER A 142 -5.67 -16.13 -10.94
C SER A 142 -6.71 -16.78 -11.85
N ASN A 143 -6.86 -18.09 -11.68
CA ASN A 143 -7.94 -18.84 -12.29
C ASN A 143 -9.23 -18.66 -11.44
N PRO A 144 -10.32 -18.14 -12.00
CA PRO A 144 -11.59 -17.91 -11.32
C PRO A 144 -12.21 -19.18 -10.75
N ALA A 145 -11.99 -20.34 -11.40
CA ALA A 145 -12.45 -21.63 -10.89
C ALA A 145 -11.74 -22.00 -9.57
N LEU A 146 -10.46 -21.64 -9.42
CA LEU A 146 -9.70 -21.87 -8.18
C LEU A 146 -10.08 -20.89 -7.06
N MET A 147 -10.64 -19.75 -7.44
CA MET A 147 -10.96 -18.67 -6.51
C MET A 147 -12.42 -18.65 -6.05
N GLY A 148 -13.29 -19.45 -6.67
CA GLY A 148 -14.73 -19.44 -6.37
C GLY A 148 -15.39 -18.12 -6.78
N TYR A 149 -14.86 -17.42 -7.79
CA TYR A 149 -15.43 -16.17 -8.32
C TYR A 149 -16.72 -16.38 -9.12
N GLN A 150 -17.32 -17.57 -9.06
CA GLN A 150 -18.56 -17.94 -9.76
C GLN A 150 -19.74 -17.03 -9.42
N HIS A 151 -19.68 -16.34 -8.27
CA HIS A 151 -20.72 -15.42 -7.80
C HIS A 151 -20.40 -13.94 -8.02
N GLY A 152 -19.33 -13.63 -8.77
CA GLY A 152 -18.86 -12.26 -8.99
C GLY A 152 -18.03 -11.70 -7.83
N ILE A 153 -17.30 -10.62 -8.12
CA ILE A 153 -16.50 -9.87 -7.15
C ILE A 153 -17.36 -8.74 -6.60
N SER A 154 -17.57 -8.71 -5.27
CA SER A 154 -18.34 -7.64 -4.63
C SER A 154 -17.47 -6.45 -4.26
N GLU A 155 -16.31 -6.72 -3.66
CA GLU A 155 -15.38 -5.69 -3.20
C GLU A 155 -13.94 -6.18 -3.31
N ILE A 156 -13.02 -5.25 -3.52
CA ILE A 156 -11.58 -5.51 -3.49
C ILE A 156 -10.95 -4.59 -2.44
N PHE A 157 -10.11 -5.16 -1.59
CA PHE A 157 -9.33 -4.43 -0.60
C PHE A 157 -7.85 -4.65 -0.84
N LEU A 158 -7.06 -3.61 -0.60
CA LEU A 158 -5.63 -3.74 -0.39
C LEU A 158 -5.40 -3.89 1.11
N SER A 159 -4.79 -4.99 1.52
CA SER A 159 -4.34 -5.18 2.89
C SER A 159 -2.83 -5.17 3.00
N TYR A 160 -2.34 -4.59 4.08
CA TYR A 160 -0.91 -4.43 4.32
C TYR A 160 -0.65 -4.20 5.81
N GLU A 161 0.58 -4.44 6.22
CA GLU A 161 1.04 -4.22 7.59
C GLU A 161 2.06 -3.09 7.62
N ILE A 162 1.86 -2.14 8.54
CA ILE A 162 2.85 -1.08 8.81
C ILE A 162 3.58 -1.44 10.09
N ALA A 163 4.92 -1.44 10.04
CA ALA A 163 5.74 -1.53 11.24
C ALA A 163 5.61 -0.23 12.05
N ASP A 164 5.08 -0.32 13.27
CA ASP A 164 5.07 0.79 14.24
C ASP A 164 5.78 0.37 15.53
N LYS A 165 6.98 0.91 15.72
CA LYS A 165 7.91 0.69 16.85
C LYS A 165 8.34 -0.78 17.04
N LYS A 166 7.41 -1.71 17.28
CA LYS A 166 7.61 -3.16 17.44
C LYS A 166 6.40 -4.03 17.05
N ILE A 167 5.28 -3.43 16.66
CA ILE A 167 4.03 -4.14 16.35
C ILE A 167 3.67 -3.86 14.89
N PHE A 168 3.29 -4.91 14.17
CA PHE A 168 2.72 -4.79 12.84
C PHE A 168 1.22 -4.48 12.97
N LYS A 169 0.81 -3.33 12.43
CA LYS A 169 -0.60 -2.96 12.40
C LYS A 169 -1.17 -3.26 11.01
N LYS A 170 -2.07 -4.23 10.92
CA LYS A 170 -2.81 -4.53 9.68
C LYS A 170 -3.73 -3.36 9.34
N LYS A 171 -3.69 -2.95 8.08
CA LYS A 171 -4.54 -1.93 7.47
C LYS A 171 -5.23 -2.55 6.27
N LYS A 172 -6.45 -2.08 6.00
CA LYS A 172 -7.25 -2.46 4.84
C LYS A 172 -7.79 -1.19 4.20
N VAL A 173 -7.66 -1.08 2.89
CA VAL A 173 -8.17 0.05 2.10
C VAL A 173 -9.03 -0.52 1.00
N LYS A 174 -10.29 -0.08 0.92
CA LYS A 174 -11.20 -0.47 -0.16
C LYS A 174 -10.73 0.16 -1.46
N MET A 175 -10.51 -0.66 -2.47
CA MET A 175 -10.09 -0.24 -3.80
C MET A 175 -11.32 -0.03 -4.66
N LYS A 176 -11.29 0.99 -5.51
CA LYS A 176 -12.34 1.20 -6.53
C LYS A 176 -12.02 0.35 -7.76
N ILE A 177 -13.02 -0.35 -8.27
CA ILE A 177 -12.97 -1.04 -9.55
C ILE A 177 -13.41 -0.03 -10.62
N LEU A 178 -12.69 0.04 -11.74
CA LEU A 178 -13.05 0.86 -12.90
C LEU A 178 -13.88 0.06 -13.90
#